data_AF-A0A250DR84-F1
#
_entry.id   AF-A0A250DR84-F1
#
_cell.length_a   1.000
_cell.length_b   1.000
_cell.length_c   1.000
_cell.angle_alpha   90.00
_cell.angle_beta   90.00
_cell.angle_gamma   90.00
#
_symmetry.space_group_name_H-M   'P 1'
#
loop_
_entity.id
_entity.type
_entity.pdbx_description
1 polymer ?
#
loop_
_entity_poly.entity_id
_entity_poly.type
_entity_poly.pdbx_seq_one_letter_code
_entity_poly.pdbx_strand_id
1 'polypeptide(L)'
;MLRMNAAGAAVVSWGRLDNALMAATAPPGAAFGADRVVRAAASQALASLPAVGVDDATNALVAWAQGNGVGTSDLLAARHTLADGWGAPVAQEGTDEIATSPDLAMNEVGNAVLAWQQFEAAAGTRILVRRYGSGR
;
A
#
# COMPACT_ATOMS: atom_id res chain seq x y z
N MET A 1 5.46 5.23 6.56
CA MET A 1 4.34 5.08 7.49
C MET A 1 4.56 3.84 8.35
N LEU A 2 4.14 3.85 9.62
CA LEU A 2 4.24 2.72 10.55
C LEU A 2 2.82 2.26 10.96
N ARG A 3 2.62 0.96 11.07
CA ARG A 3 1.44 0.33 11.68
C ARG A 3 1.86 -0.81 12.59
N MET A 4 1.05 -1.07 13.60
CA MET A 4 1.23 -2.16 14.55
C MET A 4 -0.13 -2.76 14.89
N ASN A 5 -0.19 -4.08 15.03
CA ASN A 5 -1.40 -4.78 15.49
C ASN A 5 -1.45 -4.87 17.03
N ALA A 6 -2.55 -5.39 17.57
CA ALA A 6 -2.76 -5.50 19.02
C ALA A 6 -1.76 -6.45 19.70
N ALA A 7 -1.26 -7.45 18.97
CA ALA A 7 -0.22 -8.37 19.43
C ALA A 7 1.19 -7.74 19.47
N GLY A 8 1.37 -6.53 18.92
CA GLY A 8 2.66 -5.83 18.90
C GLY A 8 3.54 -6.13 17.69
N ALA A 9 3.04 -6.85 16.69
CA ALA A 9 3.74 -6.99 15.41
C ALA A 9 3.58 -5.70 14.60
N ALA A 10 4.65 -5.26 13.93
CA ALA A 10 4.69 -3.98 13.25
C ALA A 10 5.19 -4.08 11.80
N VAL A 11 4.68 -3.18 10.96
CA VAL A 11 5.15 -2.99 9.58
C VAL A 11 5.39 -1.51 9.34
N VAL A 12 6.56 -1.19 8.79
CA VAL A 12 6.89 0.15 8.30
C VAL A 12 7.11 0.11 6.80
N SER A 13 6.60 1.12 6.09
CA SER A 13 6.82 1.33 4.66
C SER A 13 7.36 2.73 4.37
N TRP A 14 8.24 2.87 3.37
CA TRP A 14 8.82 4.16 3.00
C TRP A 14 9.23 4.20 1.52
N GLY A 15 9.20 5.40 0.93
CA GLY A 15 9.79 5.65 -0.38
C GLY A 15 11.28 5.95 -0.27
N ARG A 16 12.06 5.47 -1.23
CA ARG A 16 13.47 5.83 -1.42
C ARG A 16 13.62 6.87 -2.53
N LEU A 17 14.79 7.53 -2.58
CA LEU A 17 15.12 8.55 -3.59
C LEU A 17 15.16 7.99 -5.02
N ASP A 18 15.39 6.69 -5.17
CA ASP A 18 15.32 5.95 -6.44
C ASP A 18 13.89 5.54 -6.82
N ASN A 19 12.88 6.07 -6.13
CA ASN A 19 11.46 5.72 -6.25
C ASN A 19 11.12 4.27 -5.87
N ALA A 20 12.04 3.50 -5.29
CA ALA A 20 11.68 2.19 -4.74
C ALA A 20 10.73 2.36 -3.54
N LEU A 21 9.75 1.46 -3.44
CA LEU A 21 8.92 1.33 -2.24
C LEU A 21 9.46 0.17 -1.42
N MET A 22 9.84 0.49 -0.18
CA MET A 22 10.43 -0.47 0.75
C MET A 22 9.47 -0.74 1.90
N ALA A 23 9.60 -1.91 2.50
CA ALA A 23 8.96 -2.25 3.75
C ALA A 23 9.85 -3.11 4.65
N ALA A 24 9.62 -3.04 5.96
CA ALA A 24 10.23 -3.94 6.94
C ALA A 24 9.17 -4.36 7.95
N THR A 25 9.28 -5.60 8.44
CA THR A 25 8.37 -6.20 9.41
C THR A 25 9.10 -6.52 10.71
N ALA A 26 8.41 -6.39 11.84
CA ALA A 26 8.92 -6.76 13.16
C ALA A 26 7.89 -7.66 13.87
N PRO A 27 8.29 -8.84 14.37
CA PRO A 27 7.50 -9.60 15.33
C PRO A 27 7.31 -8.84 16.65
N PRO A 28 6.36 -9.26 17.51
CA PRO A 28 6.17 -8.67 18.83
C PRO A 28 7.45 -8.65 19.67
N GLY A 29 7.85 -7.47 20.14
CA GLY A 29 9.03 -7.28 21.01
C GLY A 29 10.39 -7.46 20.31
N ALA A 30 10.42 -7.64 19.00
CA ALA A 30 11.64 -7.80 18.22
C ALA A 30 12.00 -6.53 17.43
N ALA A 31 13.27 -6.43 17.00
CA ALA A 31 13.69 -5.41 16.05
C ALA A 31 13.14 -5.68 14.64
N PHE A 32 13.03 -4.64 13.82
CA PHE A 32 12.70 -4.79 12.40
C PHE A 32 13.72 -5.69 11.70
N GLY A 33 13.23 -6.61 10.88
CA GLY A 33 14.05 -7.41 9.99
C GLY A 33 14.64 -6.59 8.84
N ALA A 34 15.32 -7.27 7.93
CA ALA A 34 15.90 -6.66 6.74
C ALA A 34 14.84 -5.94 5.87
N ASP A 35 15.25 -4.86 5.22
CA ASP A 35 14.41 -4.13 4.27
C ASP A 35 14.08 -5.00 3.05
N ARG A 36 12.81 -4.96 2.66
CA ARG A 36 12.28 -5.69 1.51
C ARG A 36 11.73 -4.72 0.48
N VAL A 37 12.02 -5.00 -0.77
CA VAL A 37 11.49 -4.25 -1.91
C VAL A 37 10.05 -4.67 -2.14
N VAL A 38 9.11 -3.76 -1.97
CA VAL A 38 7.69 -3.93 -2.37
C VAL A 38 7.52 -3.56 -3.85
N ARG A 39 8.23 -2.49 -4.26
CA ARG A 39 8.30 -2.03 -5.65
C ARG A 39 9.75 -1.70 -5.95
N ALA A 40 10.29 -2.31 -7.00
CA ALA A 40 11.64 -1.99 -7.46
C ALA A 40 11.75 -0.52 -7.91
N ALA A 41 12.97 -0.01 -7.95
CA ALA A 41 13.26 1.28 -8.58
C ALA A 41 12.89 1.17 -10.07
N ALA A 42 11.68 1.61 -10.40
CA ALA A 42 11.16 1.70 -11.75
C ALA A 42 10.75 3.16 -11.99
N SER A 43 10.97 3.63 -13.21
CA SER A 43 11.09 5.01 -13.70
C SER A 43 9.91 5.98 -13.47
N GLN A 44 8.96 5.63 -12.62
CA GLN A 44 7.78 6.42 -12.27
C GLN A 44 7.83 6.82 -10.79
N ALA A 45 7.59 8.10 -10.53
CA ALA A 45 7.63 8.68 -9.19
C ALA A 45 6.47 8.16 -8.31
N LEU A 46 6.74 8.03 -7.01
CA LEU A 46 5.67 7.92 -6.02
C LEU A 46 4.95 9.26 -5.95
N ALA A 47 3.66 9.24 -6.25
CA ALA A 47 2.80 10.43 -6.18
C ALA A 47 2.20 10.64 -4.78
N SER A 48 2.37 9.67 -3.87
CA SER A 48 1.92 9.75 -2.49
C SER A 48 2.88 9.02 -1.53
N LEU A 49 2.71 9.31 -0.24
CA LEU A 49 3.18 8.36 0.79
C LEU A 49 2.38 7.05 0.66
N PRO A 50 3.01 5.89 0.95
CA PRO A 50 2.34 4.60 0.95
C PRO A 50 1.45 4.44 2.18
N ALA A 51 0.26 3.88 1.97
CA ALA A 51 -0.60 3.35 3.01
C ALA A 51 -0.28 1.88 3.28
N VAL A 52 -0.34 1.42 4.53
CA VAL A 52 -0.06 0.02 4.90
C VAL A 52 -1.03 -0.43 5.99
N GLY A 53 -1.43 -1.70 5.97
CA GLY A 53 -2.15 -2.40 7.02
C GLY A 53 -1.54 -3.80 7.22
N VAL A 54 -1.61 -4.33 8.43
CA VAL A 54 -1.08 -5.65 8.80
C VAL A 54 -2.05 -6.37 9.73
N ASP A 55 -2.23 -7.67 9.52
CA ASP A 55 -3.07 -8.55 10.36
C ASP A 55 -2.24 -9.28 11.44
N ASP A 56 -2.89 -10.06 12.30
CA ASP A 56 -2.20 -10.79 13.38
C ASP A 56 -1.33 -11.95 12.88
N ALA A 57 -1.60 -12.42 11.66
CA ALA A 57 -0.77 -13.40 10.97
C ALA A 57 0.40 -12.76 10.20
N THR A 58 0.65 -11.45 10.36
CA THR A 58 1.71 -10.71 9.66
C THR A 58 1.54 -10.72 8.12
N ASN A 59 0.32 -10.96 7.64
CA ASN A 59 -0.01 -10.60 6.27
C ASN A 59 -0.21 -9.09 6.21
N ALA A 60 0.23 -8.47 5.12
CA ALA A 60 0.11 -7.04 4.96
C ALA A 60 -0.46 -6.67 3.60
N LEU A 61 -1.04 -5.49 3.51
CA LEU A 61 -1.44 -4.85 2.27
C LEU A 61 -0.80 -3.46 2.26
N VAL A 62 -0.16 -3.10 1.16
CA VAL A 62 0.40 -1.77 0.94
C VAL A 62 -0.25 -1.18 -0.30
N ALA A 63 -0.63 0.09 -0.24
CA ALA A 63 -1.19 0.84 -1.36
C ALA A 63 -0.46 2.17 -1.54
N TRP A 64 -0.30 2.61 -2.79
CA TRP A 64 0.37 3.87 -3.13
C TRP A 64 -0.16 4.43 -4.44
N ALA A 65 -0.09 5.74 -4.60
CA ALA A 65 -0.27 6.38 -5.90
C ALA A 65 1.06 6.40 -6.65
N GLN A 66 1.04 6.02 -7.92
CA GLN A 66 2.21 5.98 -8.79
C GLN A 66 1.93 6.75 -10.07
N GLY A 67 2.84 7.65 -10.48
CA GLY A 67 2.72 8.32 -11.77
C GLY A 67 2.72 7.30 -12.91
N ASN A 68 1.82 7.42 -13.88
CA ASN A 68 1.71 6.45 -14.98
C ASN A 68 2.46 6.84 -16.26
N GLY A 69 3.20 7.96 -16.22
CA GLY A 69 4.02 8.45 -17.33
C GLY A 69 3.30 9.34 -18.33
N VAL A 70 1.98 9.56 -18.17
CA VAL A 70 1.19 10.46 -19.02
C VAL A 70 0.65 11.69 -18.29
N GLY A 71 1.21 11.99 -17.11
CA GLY A 71 0.85 13.16 -16.30
C GLY A 71 -0.29 12.92 -15.31
N THR A 72 -0.76 11.68 -15.16
CA THR A 72 -1.69 11.27 -14.10
C THR A 72 -1.05 10.19 -13.22
N SER A 73 -1.81 9.67 -12.25
CA SER A 73 -1.32 8.66 -11.31
C SER A 73 -2.36 7.60 -11.03
N ASP A 74 -1.90 6.36 -10.98
CA ASP A 74 -2.73 5.18 -10.73
C ASP A 74 -2.61 4.77 -9.27
N LEU A 75 -3.69 4.18 -8.73
CA LEU A 75 -3.66 3.56 -7.42
C LEU A 75 -3.23 2.09 -7.55
N LEU A 76 -2.07 1.76 -6.99
CA LEU A 76 -1.56 0.40 -6.94
C LEU A 76 -1.61 -0.16 -5.52
N ALA A 77 -1.75 -1.47 -5.41
CA ALA A 77 -1.57 -2.18 -4.15
C ALA A 77 -0.83 -3.51 -4.33
N ALA A 78 -0.06 -3.90 -3.33
CA ALA A 78 0.64 -5.18 -3.26
C ALA A 78 0.38 -5.85 -1.91
N ARG A 79 0.27 -7.17 -1.92
CA ARG A 79 0.00 -7.98 -0.73
C ARG A 79 1.25 -8.73 -0.29
N HIS A 80 1.45 -8.80 1.01
CA HIS A 80 2.44 -9.65 1.67
C HIS A 80 1.75 -10.83 2.34
N THR A 81 2.28 -12.04 2.13
CA THR A 81 1.98 -13.20 2.96
C THR A 81 3.27 -13.72 3.59
N LEU A 82 3.17 -14.42 4.72
CA LEU A 82 4.33 -15.08 5.32
C LEU A 82 4.94 -16.17 4.41
N ALA A 83 4.12 -16.78 3.55
CA ALA A 83 4.56 -17.86 2.67
C ALA A 83 5.32 -17.33 1.43
N ASP A 84 4.81 -16.26 0.82
CA ASP A 84 5.25 -15.82 -0.52
C ASP A 84 6.01 -14.49 -0.49
N GLY A 85 5.99 -13.78 0.64
CA GLY A 85 6.47 -12.41 0.73
C GLY A 85 5.57 -11.46 -0.05
N TRP A 86 6.14 -10.39 -0.62
CA TRP A 86 5.40 -9.41 -1.42
C TRP A 86 5.08 -9.95 -2.82
N GLY A 87 3.80 -9.95 -3.16
CA GLY A 87 3.33 -10.20 -4.53
C GLY A 87 3.51 -8.99 -5.45
N ALA A 88 3.22 -9.21 -6.74
CA ALA A 88 3.25 -8.15 -7.73
C ALA A 88 2.19 -7.06 -7.44
N PRO A 89 2.50 -5.76 -7.68
CA PRO A 89 1.52 -4.69 -7.59
C PRO A 89 0.37 -4.86 -8.59
N VAL A 90 -0.85 -4.52 -8.16
CA VAL A 90 -2.06 -4.56 -8.98
C VAL A 90 -2.79 -3.22 -8.89
N ALA A 91 -3.31 -2.73 -10.03
CA ALA A 91 -4.15 -1.54 -10.07
C ALA A 91 -5.49 -1.74 -9.36
N GLN A 92 -5.90 -0.73 -8.60
CA GLN A 92 -7.13 -0.75 -7.79
C GLN A 92 -8.28 0.03 -8.43
N GLU A 93 -7.98 0.75 -9.50
CA GLU A 93 -8.92 1.47 -10.35
C GLU A 93 -8.61 1.16 -11.84
N GLY A 94 -9.38 1.72 -12.76
CA GLY A 94 -9.29 1.43 -14.19
C GLY A 94 -9.72 2.62 -15.04
N THR A 95 -9.35 3.82 -14.60
CA THR A 95 -9.68 5.12 -15.20
C THR A 95 -8.39 5.90 -15.49
N ASP A 96 -8.46 6.92 -16.35
CA ASP A 96 -7.31 7.82 -16.60
C ASP A 96 -7.28 9.01 -15.61
N GLU A 97 -8.10 8.95 -14.56
CA GLU A 97 -8.24 10.00 -13.56
C GLU A 97 -7.09 9.96 -12.54
N ILE A 98 -6.86 11.07 -11.83
CA ILE A 98 -5.76 11.16 -10.87
C ILE A 98 -6.16 10.49 -9.56
N ALA A 99 -5.52 9.36 -9.23
CA ALA A 99 -5.64 8.71 -7.94
C ALA A 99 -4.57 9.22 -6.96
N THR A 100 -4.98 9.58 -5.75
CA THR A 100 -4.12 10.23 -4.74
C THR A 100 -4.59 9.92 -3.32
N SER A 101 -3.71 10.18 -2.34
CA SER A 101 -4.00 10.10 -0.91
C SER A 101 -4.65 8.77 -0.47
N PRO A 102 -4.00 7.62 -0.74
CA PRO A 102 -4.51 6.36 -0.24
C PRO A 102 -4.46 6.32 1.29
N ASP A 103 -5.51 5.78 1.89
CA ASP A 103 -5.55 5.42 3.31
C ASP A 103 -6.08 4.00 3.47
N LEU A 104 -5.50 3.27 4.41
CA LEU A 104 -5.71 1.84 4.57
C LEU A 104 -5.86 1.48 6.04
N ALA A 105 -6.98 0.83 6.35
CA ALA A 105 -7.23 0.17 7.62
C ALA A 105 -7.39 -1.34 7.40
N MET A 106 -6.80 -2.14 8.27
CA MET A 106 -6.91 -3.59 8.29
C MET A 106 -7.17 -4.06 9.72
N ASN A 107 -8.07 -5.01 9.90
CA ASN A 107 -8.33 -5.61 11.20
C ASN A 107 -7.44 -6.85 11.44
N GLU A 108 -7.48 -7.37 12.66
CA GLU A 108 -6.64 -8.49 13.15
C GLU A 108 -6.77 -9.77 12.30
N VAL A 109 -7.92 -9.99 11.65
CA VAL A 109 -8.20 -11.16 10.80
C VAL A 109 -7.93 -10.92 9.31
N GLY A 110 -7.41 -9.75 8.94
CA GLY A 110 -7.01 -9.42 7.57
C GLY A 110 -8.11 -8.85 6.67
N ASN A 111 -9.28 -8.49 7.20
CA ASN A 111 -10.24 -7.68 6.45
C ASN A 111 -9.72 -6.25 6.37
N ALA A 112 -9.79 -5.63 5.18
CA ALA A 112 -9.26 -4.29 4.98
C ALA A 112 -10.21 -3.38 4.20
N VAL A 113 -10.06 -2.08 4.43
CA VAL A 113 -10.70 -1.01 3.66
C VAL A 113 -9.61 -0.06 3.17
N LEU A 114 -9.52 0.07 1.84
CA LEU A 114 -8.70 1.05 1.15
C LEU A 114 -9.61 2.19 0.69
N ALA A 115 -9.30 3.41 1.08
CA ALA A 115 -9.94 4.63 0.58
C ALA A 115 -8.91 5.48 -0.18
N TRP A 116 -9.35 6.22 -1.18
CA TRP A 116 -8.49 7.14 -1.93
C TRP A 116 -9.29 8.30 -2.53
N GLN A 117 -8.58 9.37 -2.90
CA GLN A 117 -9.11 10.46 -3.70
C GLN A 117 -8.97 10.12 -5.17
N GLN A 118 -10.04 10.30 -5.92
CA GLN A 118 -10.07 10.19 -7.38
C GLN A 118 -10.47 11.54 -7.96
N PHE A 119 -9.60 12.15 -8.76
CA PHE A 119 -9.82 13.48 -9.33
C PHE A 119 -9.95 13.42 -10.85
N GLU A 120 -11.06 13.96 -11.34
CA GLU A 120 -11.31 14.20 -12.76
C GLU A 120 -11.46 15.71 -12.97
N ALA A 121 -10.79 16.28 -13.99
CA ALA A 121 -10.79 17.72 -14.20
C ALA A 121 -12.18 18.33 -14.39
N ALA A 122 -13.11 17.60 -15.02
CA ALA A 122 -14.47 18.06 -15.27
C ALA A 122 -15.44 17.83 -14.10
N ALA A 123 -15.21 16.79 -13.30
CA ALA A 123 -16.13 16.35 -12.24
C ALA A 123 -15.64 16.63 -10.81
N GLY A 124 -14.39 17.05 -10.64
CA GLY A 124 -13.76 17.32 -9.35
C GLY A 124 -13.30 16.05 -8.62
N THR A 125 -13.13 16.16 -7.31
CA THR A 125 -12.61 15.08 -6.45
C THR A 125 -13.73 14.22 -5.87
N ARG A 126 -13.59 12.91 -5.95
CA ARG A 126 -14.42 11.90 -5.28
C ARG A 126 -13.58 11.11 -4.28
N ILE A 127 -14.25 10.56 -3.26
CA ILE A 127 -13.65 9.55 -2.38
C ILE A 127 -14.19 8.19 -2.79
N LEU A 128 -13.29 7.31 -3.21
CA LEU A 128 -13.62 5.94 -3.57
C LEU A 128 -13.10 4.98 -2.51
N VAL A 129 -13.73 3.80 -2.42
CA VAL A 129 -13.37 2.77 -1.44
C VAL A 129 -13.37 1.38 -2.07
N ARG A 130 -12.46 0.53 -1.60
CA ARG A 130 -12.39 -0.90 -1.92
C ARG A 130 -12.26 -1.70 -0.63
N ARG A 131 -13.04 -2.76 -0.52
CA ARG A 131 -13.03 -3.68 0.62
C ARG A 131 -12.36 -4.98 0.23
N TYR A 132 -11.53 -5.50 1.13
CA TYR A 132 -10.83 -6.77 0.99
C TYR A 132 -11.30 -7.71 2.08
N GLY A 133 -11.50 -8.97 1.72
CA GLY A 133 -11.79 -10.03 2.66
C GLY A 133 -10.50 -10.69 3.11
N SER A 134 -10.52 -11.35 4.27
CA SER A 134 -9.41 -12.23 4.64
C SER A 134 -9.12 -13.23 3.50
N GLY A 135 -7.90 -13.19 2.98
CA GLY A 135 -7.48 -14.04 1.87
C GLY A 135 -7.86 -13.60 0.45
N ARG A 136 -8.56 -12.46 0.25
CA ARG A 136 -8.98 -11.97 -1.08
C ARG A 136 -8.82 -10.46 -1.25
#